data_AF-A0A954T590-F1
#
_entry.id   AF-A0A954T590-F1
#
_cell.length_a   1.000
_cell.length_b   1.000
_cell.length_c   1.000
_cell.angle_alpha   90.00
_cell.angle_beta   90.00
_cell.angle_gamma   90.00
#
_symmetry.space_group_name_H-M   'P 1'
#
loop_
_entity.id
_entity.type
_entity.pdbx_description
1 polymer ?
#
loop_
_entity_poly.entity_id
_entity_poly.type
_entity_poly.pdbx_seq_one_letter_code
_entity_poly.pdbx_strand_id
1 'polypeptide(L)'
;MNRNPVTLSSTVRPGRRGLAPLELVLSLPLMLFVMSLIVNFGTVAAWKVRSQTAVRYAAWRSLNGRTGQLDPNPAAVPPSASLTSSGTTALSNPDAVWNSTAALTTPSVRGPAITDPQSGQTIQVVRQLEATSGMHNGSARLDLHLPLLRGILSTDGSYSFNLDQPLLDHRWEYHDLGYGDNRSRRAKLWYQLDPQNLPSLQQGYALLLQAQSRLQANPSAADLDPLDRDDEYIMYTGSAPDFHPRVNGCENDLAVVRSSLIDGRGGLIDRVTRLPGTMARAFLGLYRSQLQQLEALDPQPPGAAALIAELEEKIEQLQQFLGSLPPENR
;
A
#
# COMPACT_ATOMS: atom_id res chain seq x y z
N MET A 1 6.75 -46.23 -110.78
CA MET A 1 6.72 -44.90 -110.12
C MET A 1 5.28 -44.47 -110.03
N ASN A 2 4.68 -44.53 -108.83
CA ASN A 2 3.32 -44.07 -108.58
C ASN A 2 3.32 -43.43 -107.19
N ARG A 3 3.34 -42.10 -107.13
CA ARG A 3 3.27 -41.34 -105.87
C ARG A 3 1.86 -40.74 -105.78
N ASN A 4 1.03 -41.35 -104.94
CA ASN A 4 -0.25 -40.76 -104.54
C ASN A 4 0.03 -39.60 -103.57
N PRO A 5 -0.67 -38.46 -103.69
CA PRO A 5 -0.59 -37.38 -102.72
C PRO A 5 -1.40 -37.75 -101.45
N VAL A 6 -0.77 -37.53 -100.30
CA VAL A 6 -1.43 -37.62 -98.98
C VAL A 6 -2.22 -36.34 -98.75
N THR A 7 -3.55 -36.43 -98.74
CA THR A 7 -4.45 -35.36 -98.28
C THR A 7 -4.45 -35.32 -96.75
N LEU A 8 -3.89 -34.26 -96.17
CA LEU A 8 -4.03 -33.92 -94.75
C LEU A 8 -5.39 -33.23 -94.53
N SER A 9 -6.36 -33.95 -93.96
CA SER A 9 -7.59 -33.35 -93.44
C SER A 9 -7.28 -32.53 -92.18
N SER A 10 -7.24 -31.19 -92.32
CA SER A 10 -7.23 -30.29 -91.18
C SER A 10 -8.62 -30.26 -90.53
N THR A 11 -8.79 -31.01 -89.45
CA THR A 11 -9.96 -30.86 -88.57
C THR A 11 -9.75 -29.62 -87.70
N VAL A 12 -10.41 -28.51 -88.07
CA VAL A 12 -10.57 -27.36 -87.19
C VAL A 12 -11.43 -27.79 -86.01
N ARG A 13 -10.81 -27.97 -84.83
CA ARG A 13 -11.55 -28.16 -83.58
C ARG A 13 -12.28 -26.84 -83.26
N PRO A 14 -13.59 -26.87 -82.94
CA PRO A 14 -14.28 -25.66 -82.49
C PRO A 14 -13.60 -25.16 -81.22
N GLY A 15 -13.07 -23.94 -81.27
CA GLY A 15 -12.49 -23.27 -80.12
C GLY A 15 -13.53 -23.20 -79.01
N ARG A 16 -13.23 -23.81 -77.86
CA ARG A 16 -14.02 -23.65 -76.64
C ARG A 16 -14.05 -22.15 -76.33
N ARG A 17 -15.20 -21.51 -76.54
CA ARG A 17 -15.43 -20.13 -76.13
C ARG A 17 -15.24 -20.07 -74.61
N GLY A 18 -14.18 -19.41 -74.18
CA GLY A 18 -13.83 -19.32 -72.76
C GLY A 18 -14.93 -18.61 -72.00
N LEU A 19 -15.51 -19.28 -71.01
CA LEU A 19 -16.40 -18.70 -70.00
C LEU A 19 -15.66 -17.75 -69.04
N ALA A 20 -14.38 -17.48 -69.28
CA ALA A 20 -13.52 -16.64 -68.46
C ALA A 20 -14.11 -15.25 -68.10
N PRO A 21 -14.83 -14.52 -69.00
CA PRO A 21 -15.46 -13.26 -68.60
C PRO A 21 -16.64 -13.46 -67.64
N LEU A 22 -17.42 -14.53 -67.82
CA LEU A 22 -18.57 -14.85 -66.97
C LEU A 22 -18.12 -15.32 -65.57
N GLU A 23 -17.09 -16.17 -65.53
CA GLU A 23 -16.44 -16.60 -64.29
C GLU A 23 -15.78 -15.43 -63.55
N LEU A 24 -15.19 -14.46 -64.25
CA LEU A 24 -14.66 -13.23 -63.67
C LEU A 24 -15.78 -12.37 -63.05
N VAL A 25 -16.89 -12.18 -63.76
CA VAL A 25 -18.03 -11.37 -63.29
C VAL A 25 -18.73 -12.02 -62.08
N LEU A 26 -18.79 -13.35 -62.02
CA LEU A 26 -19.34 -14.07 -60.87
C LEU A 26 -18.37 -14.15 -59.67
N SER A 27 -17.06 -14.24 -59.91
CA SER A 27 -16.05 -14.34 -58.84
C SER A 27 -15.74 -13.02 -58.15
N LEU A 28 -15.84 -11.90 -58.85
CA LEU A 28 -15.56 -10.56 -58.32
C LEU A 28 -16.45 -10.17 -57.12
N PRO A 29 -17.79 -10.29 -57.17
CA PRO A 29 -18.65 -10.02 -56.02
C PRO A 29 -18.43 -11.01 -54.87
N LEU A 30 -18.12 -12.28 -55.18
CA LEU A 30 -17.80 -13.28 -54.15
C LEU A 30 -16.50 -12.92 -53.40
N MET A 31 -15.46 -12.49 -54.12
CA MET A 31 -14.20 -12.03 -53.53
C MET A 31 -14.40 -10.76 -52.68
N LEU A 32 -15.20 -9.80 -53.16
CA LEU A 32 -15.56 -8.60 -52.38
C LEU A 32 -16.32 -8.96 -51.10
N PHE A 33 -17.23 -9.94 -51.17
CA PHE A 33 -17.97 -10.43 -50.01
C PHE A 33 -17.03 -11.09 -48.98
N VAL A 34 -16.12 -11.95 -49.44
CA VAL A 34 -15.11 -12.59 -48.56
C VAL A 34 -14.18 -11.56 -47.94
N MET A 35 -13.70 -10.59 -48.72
CA MET A 35 -12.86 -9.50 -48.21
C MET A 35 -13.60 -8.66 -47.16
N SER A 36 -14.87 -8.32 -47.41
CA SER A 36 -15.72 -7.63 -46.44
C SER A 36 -15.89 -8.42 -45.15
N LEU A 37 -16.13 -9.73 -45.24
CA LEU A 37 -16.24 -10.61 -44.07
C LEU A 37 -14.94 -10.64 -43.26
N ILE A 38 -13.78 -10.75 -43.92
CA ILE A 38 -12.48 -10.75 -43.25
C ILE A 38 -12.25 -9.44 -42.50
N VAL A 39 -12.53 -8.29 -43.12
CA VAL A 39 -12.37 -6.97 -42.49
C VAL A 39 -13.31 -6.80 -41.29
N ASN A 40 -14.57 -7.20 -41.43
CA ASN A 40 -15.54 -7.13 -40.33
C ASN A 40 -15.14 -8.06 -39.19
N PHE A 41 -14.76 -9.30 -39.48
CA PHE A 41 -14.32 -10.26 -38.47
C PHE A 41 -13.06 -9.78 -37.74
N GLY A 42 -12.05 -9.28 -38.47
CA GLY A 42 -10.84 -8.72 -37.88
C GLY A 42 -11.14 -7.53 -36.95
N THR A 43 -12.07 -6.66 -37.36
CA THR A 43 -12.50 -5.50 -36.56
C THR A 43 -13.22 -5.95 -35.28
N VAL A 44 -14.16 -6.90 -35.38
CA VAL A 44 -14.91 -7.45 -34.24
C VAL A 44 -13.97 -8.18 -33.27
N ALA A 45 -13.02 -8.98 -33.78
CA ALA A 45 -12.05 -9.69 -32.97
C ALA A 45 -11.13 -8.73 -32.20
N ALA A 46 -10.62 -7.68 -32.87
CA ALA A 46 -9.80 -6.66 -32.22
C ALA A 46 -10.56 -5.94 -31.09
N TRP A 47 -11.83 -5.59 -31.31
CA TRP A 47 -12.66 -4.98 -30.28
C TRP A 47 -13.01 -5.92 -29.13
N LYS A 48 -13.18 -7.22 -29.39
CA LYS A 48 -13.37 -8.22 -28.34
C LYS A 48 -12.15 -8.30 -27.41
N VAL A 49 -10.94 -8.33 -27.96
CA VAL A 49 -9.69 -8.35 -27.17
C VAL A 49 -9.56 -7.08 -26.34
N ARG A 50 -9.80 -5.91 -26.95
CA ARG A 50 -9.77 -4.62 -26.23
C ARG A 50 -10.79 -4.57 -25.10
N SER A 51 -11.99 -5.08 -25.35
CA SER A 51 -13.05 -5.13 -24.35
C SER A 51 -12.63 -6.03 -23.18
N GLN A 52 -12.07 -7.22 -23.44
CA GLN A 52 -11.53 -8.09 -22.38
C GLN A 52 -10.45 -7.39 -21.54
N THR A 53 -9.52 -6.67 -22.16
CA THR A 53 -8.50 -5.91 -21.40
C THR A 53 -9.12 -4.78 -20.56
N ALA A 54 -10.18 -4.13 -21.09
CA ALA A 54 -10.86 -3.04 -20.41
C ALA A 54 -11.67 -3.53 -19.19
N VAL A 55 -12.35 -4.69 -19.31
CA VAL A 55 -13.05 -5.36 -18.20
C VAL A 55 -12.07 -5.65 -17.06
N ARG A 56 -10.91 -6.23 -17.39
CA ARG A 56 -9.85 -6.52 -16.42
C ARG A 56 -9.35 -5.26 -15.72
N TYR A 57 -9.15 -4.19 -16.48
CA TYR A 57 -8.73 -2.89 -15.93
C TYR A 57 -9.80 -2.31 -15.00
N ALA A 58 -11.09 -2.40 -15.37
CA ALA A 58 -12.20 -1.97 -14.53
C ALA A 58 -12.25 -2.71 -13.18
N ALA A 59 -11.99 -4.02 -13.17
CA ALA A 59 -11.83 -4.78 -11.92
C ALA A 59 -10.63 -4.26 -11.10
N TRP A 60 -9.46 -4.08 -11.74
CA TRP A 60 -8.21 -3.68 -11.09
C TRP A 60 -8.23 -2.29 -10.43
N ARG A 61 -8.98 -1.34 -10.98
CA ARG A 61 -9.15 0.00 -10.39
C ARG A 61 -10.13 0.04 -9.22
N SER A 62 -10.84 -1.06 -8.97
CA SER A 62 -11.81 -1.19 -7.88
C SER A 62 -11.30 -2.02 -6.69
N LEU A 63 -10.04 -2.45 -6.76
CA LEU A 63 -9.36 -3.16 -5.68
C LEU A 63 -9.11 -2.25 -4.49
N ASN A 64 -8.94 -2.86 -3.33
CA ASN A 64 -8.80 -2.15 -2.07
C ASN A 64 -7.59 -1.19 -2.08
N GLY A 65 -7.78 0.02 -1.54
CA GLY A 65 -6.81 1.12 -1.61
C GLY A 65 -6.75 1.87 -2.95
N ARG A 66 -7.57 1.49 -3.95
CA ARG A 66 -7.76 2.25 -5.20
C ARG A 66 -9.24 2.62 -5.33
N THR A 67 -9.53 3.92 -5.29
CA THR A 67 -10.86 4.40 -5.63
C THR A 67 -10.87 4.67 -7.12
N GLY A 68 -11.68 3.93 -7.88
CA GLY A 68 -11.87 4.16 -9.32
C GLY A 68 -12.35 5.59 -9.67
N GLN A 69 -12.63 6.42 -8.67
CA GLN A 69 -12.93 7.84 -8.77
C GLN A 69 -11.69 8.71 -9.11
N LEU A 70 -10.48 8.27 -8.74
CA LEU A 70 -9.22 8.99 -8.99
C LEU A 70 -8.44 8.46 -10.21
N ASP A 71 -8.90 7.38 -10.84
CA ASP A 71 -8.26 6.75 -12.00
C ASP A 71 -9.26 6.71 -13.18
N PRO A 72 -9.31 7.76 -14.03
CA PRO A 72 -10.30 7.89 -15.09
C PRO A 72 -10.16 6.78 -16.14
N ASN A 73 -11.24 6.54 -16.90
CA ASN A 73 -11.20 5.55 -17.98
C ASN A 73 -10.09 5.91 -18.99
N PRO A 74 -9.34 4.93 -19.52
CA PRO A 74 -8.30 5.19 -20.51
C PRO A 74 -8.90 5.88 -21.74
N ALA A 75 -8.20 6.88 -22.29
CA ALA A 75 -8.65 7.64 -23.46
C ALA A 75 -8.92 6.77 -24.71
N ALA A 76 -8.40 5.55 -24.74
CA ALA A 76 -8.61 4.57 -25.81
C ALA A 76 -9.99 3.88 -25.77
N VAL A 77 -10.78 4.07 -24.71
CA VAL A 77 -12.12 3.51 -24.57
C VAL A 77 -13.14 4.47 -25.20
N PRO A 78 -13.93 4.02 -26.20
CA PRO A 78 -14.87 4.90 -26.89
C PRO A 78 -16.02 5.35 -25.94
N PRO A 79 -16.64 6.52 -26.19
CA PRO A 79 -17.68 7.07 -25.31
C PRO A 79 -18.94 6.19 -25.18
N SER A 80 -19.19 5.32 -26.15
CA SER A 80 -20.30 4.36 -26.13
C SER A 80 -20.02 3.10 -25.29
N ALA A 81 -18.82 3.00 -24.70
CA ALA A 81 -18.47 1.89 -23.83
C ALA A 81 -18.63 2.28 -22.35
N SER A 82 -19.34 1.45 -21.59
CA SER A 82 -19.43 1.59 -20.14
C SER A 82 -18.50 0.58 -19.46
N LEU A 83 -17.64 1.08 -18.58
CA LEU A 83 -16.79 0.28 -17.70
C LEU A 83 -17.29 0.43 -16.28
N THR A 84 -17.68 -0.69 -15.67
CA THR A 84 -18.19 -0.73 -14.31
C THR A 84 -17.48 -1.82 -13.51
N SER A 85 -17.47 -1.65 -12.20
CA SER A 85 -16.94 -2.64 -11.27
C SER A 85 -17.95 -2.86 -10.17
N SER A 86 -18.22 -4.11 -9.84
CA SER A 86 -19.09 -4.47 -8.73
C SER A 86 -18.42 -5.52 -7.85
N GLY A 87 -18.66 -5.45 -6.55
CA GLY A 87 -18.37 -6.58 -5.67
C GLY A 87 -19.28 -7.74 -6.08
N THR A 88 -18.70 -8.91 -6.30
CA THR A 88 -19.48 -10.12 -6.62
C THR A 88 -19.64 -10.97 -5.36
N THR A 89 -20.64 -11.85 -5.37
CA THR A 89 -20.87 -12.81 -4.29
C THR A 89 -19.58 -13.61 -4.06
N ALA A 90 -19.15 -13.69 -2.80
CA ALA A 90 -18.09 -14.59 -2.37
C ALA A 90 -18.33 -15.99 -2.97
N LEU A 91 -17.27 -16.68 -3.40
CA LEU A 91 -17.37 -18.06 -3.86
C LEU A 91 -17.97 -18.88 -2.71
N SER A 92 -19.25 -19.25 -2.85
CA SER A 92 -20.06 -19.83 -1.77
C SER A 92 -19.59 -21.21 -1.34
N ASN A 93 -18.70 -21.83 -2.11
CA ASN A 93 -17.92 -22.98 -1.71
C ASN A 93 -16.51 -22.84 -2.32
N PRO A 94 -15.43 -23.02 -1.54
CA PRO A 94 -14.15 -23.39 -2.13
C PRO A 94 -14.39 -24.65 -2.97
N ASP A 95 -13.94 -24.63 -4.22
CA ASP A 95 -14.21 -25.70 -5.19
C ASP A 95 -13.87 -27.05 -4.55
N ALA A 96 -14.73 -28.08 -4.72
CA ALA A 96 -14.48 -29.40 -4.14
C ALA A 96 -13.09 -29.95 -4.51
N VAL A 97 -12.57 -29.50 -5.65
CA VAL A 97 -11.22 -29.73 -6.17
C VAL A 97 -10.10 -29.21 -5.24
N TRP A 98 -10.27 -28.04 -4.61
CA TRP A 98 -9.28 -27.47 -3.68
C TRP A 98 -9.11 -28.32 -2.41
N ASN A 99 -10.20 -28.91 -1.93
CA ASN A 99 -10.23 -29.77 -0.76
C ASN A 99 -9.88 -31.23 -1.07
N SER A 100 -10.11 -31.68 -2.31
CA SER A 100 -9.77 -33.04 -2.75
C SER A 100 -8.33 -33.19 -3.25
N THR A 101 -7.62 -32.09 -3.55
CA THR A 101 -6.27 -32.14 -4.10
C THR A 101 -5.22 -32.09 -2.99
N ALA A 102 -4.61 -33.24 -2.67
CA ALA A 102 -3.63 -33.38 -1.60
C ALA A 102 -2.45 -32.38 -1.70
N ALA A 103 -2.00 -32.04 -2.92
CA ALA A 103 -0.93 -31.05 -3.12
C ALA A 103 -1.31 -29.65 -2.59
N LEU A 104 -2.60 -29.29 -2.63
CA LEU A 104 -3.15 -28.02 -2.16
C LEU A 104 -3.52 -28.05 -0.67
N THR A 105 -3.39 -29.19 0.00
CA THR A 105 -3.58 -29.33 1.46
C THR A 105 -2.28 -29.12 2.25
N THR A 106 -1.18 -28.82 1.57
CA THR A 106 0.14 -28.66 2.19
C THR A 106 0.23 -27.38 3.04
N PRO A 107 1.03 -27.38 4.12
CA PRO A 107 1.22 -26.21 4.98
C PRO A 107 1.79 -24.98 4.25
N SER A 108 2.47 -25.19 3.13
CA SER A 108 2.97 -24.12 2.26
C SER A 108 1.85 -23.40 1.50
N VAL A 109 0.72 -24.06 1.24
CA VAL A 109 -0.43 -23.51 0.51
C VAL A 109 -1.51 -23.01 1.47
N ARG A 110 -1.77 -23.74 2.57
CA ARG A 110 -2.82 -23.41 3.55
C ARG A 110 -2.31 -22.76 4.84
N GLY A 111 -1.01 -22.50 4.92
CA GLY A 111 -0.36 -21.99 6.11
C GLY A 111 -0.12 -23.09 7.17
N PRO A 112 0.83 -22.89 8.09
CA PRO A 112 1.03 -23.79 9.20
C PRO A 112 -0.18 -23.75 10.13
N ALA A 113 -0.66 -24.93 10.55
CA ALA A 113 -1.62 -25.04 11.64
C ALA A 113 -0.93 -24.54 12.92
N ILE A 114 -1.29 -23.33 13.37
CA ILE A 114 -0.75 -22.78 14.61
C ILE A 114 -1.51 -23.43 15.76
N THR A 115 -0.84 -24.33 16.46
CA THR A 115 -1.35 -24.95 17.67
C THR A 115 -0.83 -24.18 18.88
N ASP A 116 -1.74 -23.79 19.77
CA ASP A 116 -1.36 -23.24 21.06
C ASP A 116 -0.61 -24.32 21.87
N PRO A 117 0.66 -24.10 22.25
CA PRO A 117 1.45 -25.10 22.96
C PRO A 117 0.93 -25.38 24.38
N GLN A 118 0.13 -24.51 24.98
CA GLN A 118 -0.39 -24.73 26.34
C GLN A 118 -1.71 -25.48 26.35
N SER A 119 -2.64 -25.14 25.44
CA SER A 119 -3.97 -25.76 25.39
C SER A 119 -4.07 -26.91 24.38
N GLY A 120 -3.09 -27.07 23.48
CA GLY A 120 -3.15 -28.02 22.37
C GLY A 120 -4.23 -27.67 21.33
N GLN A 121 -4.93 -26.56 21.50
CA GLN A 121 -5.97 -26.11 20.57
C GLN A 121 -5.32 -25.54 19.32
N THR A 122 -5.71 -26.09 18.17
CA THR A 122 -5.34 -25.50 16.89
C THR A 122 -6.18 -24.27 16.66
N ILE A 123 -5.53 -23.13 16.41
CA ILE A 123 -6.22 -21.90 16.03
C ILE A 123 -6.88 -22.14 14.68
N GLN A 124 -8.17 -22.42 14.68
CA GLN A 124 -8.97 -22.54 13.48
C GLN A 124 -9.16 -21.14 12.91
N VAL A 125 -8.48 -20.84 11.80
CA VAL A 125 -8.76 -19.61 11.05
C VAL A 125 -10.07 -19.83 10.32
N VAL A 126 -11.16 -19.28 10.87
CA VAL A 126 -12.55 -19.45 10.39
C VAL A 126 -12.70 -19.05 8.91
N ARG A 127 -11.79 -18.21 8.41
CA ARG A 127 -11.59 -17.93 6.99
C ARG A 127 -10.24 -18.51 6.61
N GLN A 128 -10.25 -19.66 5.94
CA GLN A 128 -9.03 -20.28 5.46
C GLN A 128 -8.26 -19.30 4.55
N LEU A 129 -6.99 -19.58 4.26
CA LEU A 129 -6.18 -18.96 3.19
C LEU A 129 -6.78 -19.12 1.78
N GLU A 130 -8.05 -19.46 1.70
CA GLU A 130 -8.81 -19.70 0.50
C GLU A 130 -9.37 -18.36 0.01
N ALA A 131 -9.17 -18.14 -1.28
CA ALA A 131 -9.68 -17.11 -2.17
C ALA A 131 -11.22 -16.98 -2.22
N THR A 132 -11.89 -17.10 -1.08
CA THR A 132 -13.35 -17.19 -0.92
C THR A 132 -13.97 -15.80 -0.77
N SER A 133 -13.26 -14.86 -0.17
CA SER A 133 -13.64 -13.44 -0.06
C SER A 133 -12.68 -12.54 -0.84
N GLY A 134 -13.19 -11.48 -1.47
CA GLY A 134 -12.37 -10.52 -2.24
C GLY A 134 -12.44 -10.71 -3.77
N MET A 135 -13.50 -11.37 -4.28
CA MET A 135 -13.73 -11.42 -5.73
C MET A 135 -14.37 -10.11 -6.19
N HIS A 136 -13.68 -9.42 -7.09
CA HIS A 136 -14.17 -8.21 -7.75
C HIS A 136 -14.56 -8.57 -9.18
N ASN A 137 -15.76 -8.20 -9.62
CA ASN A 137 -16.14 -8.38 -11.01
C ASN A 137 -15.99 -7.05 -11.75
N GLY A 138 -15.07 -7.00 -12.70
CA GLY A 138 -15.08 -5.95 -13.72
C GLY A 138 -16.12 -6.32 -14.76
N SER A 139 -16.87 -5.34 -15.23
CA SER A 139 -17.79 -5.49 -16.36
C SER A 139 -17.54 -4.40 -17.39
N ALA A 140 -17.60 -4.79 -18.66
CA ALA A 140 -17.59 -3.84 -19.77
C ALA A 140 -18.69 -4.16 -20.76
N ARG A 141 -19.42 -3.11 -21.12
CA ARG A 141 -20.37 -3.14 -22.23
C ARG A 141 -19.86 -2.27 -23.35
N LEU A 142 -19.83 -2.81 -24.56
CA LEU A 142 -19.47 -2.07 -25.76
C LEU A 142 -20.49 -2.34 -26.86
N ASP A 143 -21.16 -1.28 -27.30
CA ASP A 143 -22.07 -1.30 -28.44
C ASP A 143 -21.35 -0.68 -29.67
N LEU A 144 -21.12 -1.48 -30.71
CA LEU A 144 -20.43 -1.10 -31.96
C LEU A 144 -21.37 -1.15 -33.15
N HIS A 145 -21.25 -0.17 -34.04
CA HIS A 145 -21.98 -0.16 -35.32
C HIS A 145 -21.06 -0.63 -36.45
N LEU A 146 -21.43 -1.69 -37.16
CA LEU A 146 -20.70 -2.21 -38.32
C LEU A 146 -21.38 -1.71 -39.61
N PRO A 147 -20.86 -0.65 -40.25
CA PRO A 147 -21.53 -0.01 -41.38
C PRO A 147 -21.68 -0.94 -42.59
N LEU A 148 -20.81 -1.95 -42.73
CA LEU A 148 -20.78 -2.88 -43.86
C LEU A 148 -21.75 -4.07 -43.73
N LEU A 149 -22.43 -4.23 -42.58
CA LEU A 149 -23.33 -5.36 -42.31
C LEU A 149 -24.77 -4.94 -41.98
N ARG A 150 -25.12 -3.67 -42.23
CA ARG A 150 -26.43 -3.04 -41.94
C ARG A 150 -27.67 -3.75 -42.53
N GLY A 151 -27.51 -4.71 -43.43
CA GLY A 151 -28.63 -5.42 -44.08
C GLY A 151 -28.69 -6.93 -43.87
N ILE A 152 -27.66 -7.57 -43.30
CA ILE A 152 -27.59 -9.04 -43.17
C ILE A 152 -27.93 -9.51 -41.74
N LEU A 153 -27.68 -8.66 -40.74
CA LEU A 153 -28.04 -8.93 -39.34
C LEU A 153 -29.30 -8.12 -39.00
N SER A 154 -30.32 -8.78 -38.48
CA SER A 154 -31.65 -8.22 -38.18
C SER A 154 -31.68 -7.11 -37.12
N THR A 155 -30.53 -6.79 -36.52
CA THR A 155 -30.34 -5.76 -35.50
C THR A 155 -29.41 -4.67 -36.01
N ASP A 156 -29.91 -3.72 -36.82
CA ASP A 156 -29.28 -2.44 -37.24
C ASP A 156 -27.79 -2.45 -37.68
N GLY A 157 -27.15 -3.62 -37.85
CA GLY A 157 -25.70 -3.73 -37.94
C GLY A 157 -24.94 -3.47 -36.63
N SER A 158 -25.61 -3.48 -35.47
CA SER A 158 -24.97 -3.26 -34.17
C SER A 158 -24.52 -4.57 -33.51
N TYR A 159 -23.29 -4.59 -32.99
CA TYR A 159 -22.72 -5.70 -32.23
C TYR A 159 -22.46 -5.25 -30.78
N SER A 160 -23.05 -5.97 -29.83
CA SER A 160 -22.90 -5.70 -28.39
C SER A 160 -21.98 -6.75 -27.77
N PHE A 161 -20.94 -6.31 -27.08
CA PHE A 161 -20.18 -7.15 -26.16
C PHE A 161 -20.62 -6.86 -24.73
N ASN A 162 -21.06 -7.90 -24.01
CA ASN A 162 -21.22 -7.85 -22.56
C ASN A 162 -20.23 -8.85 -21.97
N LEU A 163 -19.22 -8.35 -21.27
CA LEU A 163 -18.14 -9.16 -20.73
C LEU A 163 -18.01 -8.91 -19.24
N ASP A 164 -17.95 -10.01 -18.49
CA ASP A 164 -17.68 -10.04 -17.07
C ASP A 164 -16.35 -10.76 -16.84
N GLN A 165 -15.49 -10.19 -16.01
CA GLN A 165 -14.24 -10.82 -15.62
C GLN A 165 -14.09 -10.79 -14.10
N PRO A 166 -14.23 -11.95 -13.43
CA PRO A 166 -13.91 -12.06 -12.03
C PRO A 166 -12.40 -11.90 -11.85
N LEU A 167 -12.02 -11.04 -10.92
CA LEU A 167 -10.66 -10.84 -10.49
C LEU A 167 -10.57 -11.22 -9.02
N LEU A 168 -9.55 -12.01 -8.69
CA LEU A 168 -9.24 -12.33 -7.32
C LEU A 168 -8.33 -11.24 -6.74
N ASP A 169 -8.77 -10.56 -5.68
CA ASP A 169 -7.87 -9.77 -4.85
C ASP A 169 -7.22 -10.70 -3.80
N HIS A 170 -5.93 -10.97 -3.95
CA HIS A 170 -5.16 -11.85 -3.08
C HIS A 170 -4.54 -11.09 -1.90
N ARG A 171 -4.78 -9.79 -1.72
CA ARG A 171 -3.99 -9.04 -0.73
C ARG A 171 -4.27 -9.53 0.69
N TRP A 172 -3.20 -9.93 1.36
CA TRP A 172 -3.17 -10.40 2.74
C TRP A 172 -3.20 -9.20 3.68
N GLU A 173 -4.32 -8.48 3.71
CA GLU A 173 -4.46 -7.28 4.53
C GLU A 173 -5.21 -7.59 5.82
N TYR A 174 -4.80 -6.97 6.92
CA TYR A 174 -5.30 -7.30 8.26
C TYR A 174 -6.82 -7.08 8.37
N HIS A 175 -7.39 -6.11 7.66
CA HIS A 175 -8.82 -5.82 7.66
C HIS A 175 -9.65 -6.89 6.94
N ASP A 176 -9.14 -7.51 5.88
CA ASP A 176 -9.83 -8.59 5.15
C ASP A 176 -9.91 -9.88 6.00
N LEU A 177 -8.95 -10.04 6.90
CA LEU A 177 -8.91 -11.10 7.91
C LEU A 177 -9.78 -10.80 9.15
N GLY A 178 -10.48 -9.67 9.17
CA GLY A 178 -11.36 -9.26 10.28
C GLY A 178 -10.63 -8.63 11.46
N TYR A 179 -9.38 -8.20 11.29
CA TYR A 179 -8.62 -7.48 12.32
C TYR A 179 -8.78 -5.97 12.19
N GLY A 180 -8.87 -5.27 13.32
CA GLY A 180 -9.03 -3.81 13.34
C GLY A 180 -7.75 -3.03 13.02
N ASP A 181 -6.58 -3.62 13.28
CA ASP A 181 -5.28 -3.03 12.97
C ASP A 181 -4.22 -4.11 12.67
N ASN A 182 -3.05 -3.66 12.20
CA ASN A 182 -1.90 -4.56 11.99
C ASN A 182 -1.24 -5.07 13.29
N ARG A 183 -1.72 -4.63 14.46
CA ARG A 183 -1.21 -5.02 15.78
C ARG A 183 -2.07 -6.11 16.44
N SER A 184 -3.28 -6.35 15.92
CA SER A 184 -4.33 -7.20 16.47
C SER A 184 -3.91 -8.67 16.56
N ARG A 185 -3.08 -9.14 15.62
CA ARG A 185 -2.40 -10.43 15.70
C ARG A 185 -0.89 -10.25 15.71
N ARG A 186 -0.35 -9.86 16.87
CA ARG A 186 1.07 -10.02 17.15
C ARG A 186 1.27 -11.34 17.89
N ALA A 187 2.21 -12.16 17.42
CA ALA A 187 2.73 -13.29 18.18
C ALA A 187 3.52 -12.73 19.37
N LYS A 188 2.84 -12.30 20.43
CA LYS A 188 3.48 -11.72 21.63
C LYS A 188 4.51 -12.67 22.24
N LEU A 189 4.31 -13.98 22.07
CA LEU A 189 5.26 -15.03 22.43
C LEU A 189 6.62 -14.92 21.71
N TRP A 190 6.69 -14.36 20.49
CA TRP A 190 7.97 -14.12 19.82
C TRP A 190 8.80 -13.02 20.50
N TYR A 191 8.17 -12.18 21.32
CA TYR A 191 8.87 -11.21 22.16
C TYR A 191 9.19 -11.76 23.56
N GLN A 192 8.72 -12.97 23.88
CA GLN A 192 9.07 -13.71 25.10
C GLN A 192 10.24 -14.67 24.83
N LEU A 193 11.15 -14.30 23.93
CA LEU A 193 12.40 -15.01 23.77
C LEU A 193 13.24 -14.77 25.02
N ASP A 194 13.30 -15.77 25.89
CA ASP A 194 14.23 -15.78 27.01
C ASP A 194 15.67 -15.87 26.45
N PRO A 195 16.51 -14.85 26.65
CA PRO A 195 17.90 -14.86 26.17
C PRO A 195 18.70 -16.05 26.69
N GLN A 196 18.31 -16.65 27.82
CA GLN A 196 18.94 -17.86 28.34
C GLN A 196 18.77 -19.06 27.40
N ASN A 197 17.67 -19.11 26.65
CA ASN A 197 17.34 -20.19 25.71
C ASN A 197 17.91 -19.96 24.30
N LEU A 198 18.59 -18.83 24.06
CA LEU A 198 19.19 -18.48 22.77
C LEU A 198 20.69 -18.17 22.94
N PRO A 199 21.58 -19.18 22.78
CA PRO A 199 23.03 -19.02 22.96
C PRO A 199 23.63 -17.87 22.13
N SER A 200 23.08 -17.60 20.93
CA SER A 200 23.51 -16.52 20.04
C SER A 200 23.23 -15.12 20.58
N LEU A 201 22.31 -14.96 21.53
CA LEU A 201 21.94 -13.65 22.11
C LEU A 201 22.56 -13.40 23.49
N GLN A 202 23.19 -14.41 24.10
CA GLN A 202 23.72 -14.31 25.48
C GLN A 202 24.76 -13.19 25.62
N GLN A 203 25.63 -13.00 24.63
CA GLN A 203 26.64 -11.94 24.67
C GLN A 203 26.01 -10.53 24.62
N GLY A 204 25.03 -10.32 23.74
CA GLY A 204 24.30 -9.06 23.64
C GLY A 204 23.50 -8.76 24.92
N TYR A 205 22.89 -9.79 25.50
CA TYR A 205 22.16 -9.67 26.77
C TYR A 205 23.07 -9.32 27.94
N ALA A 206 24.25 -9.95 28.03
CA ALA A 206 25.25 -9.63 29.06
C ALA A 206 25.73 -8.17 28.97
N LEU A 207 25.95 -7.66 27.75
CA LEU A 207 26.30 -6.26 27.52
C LEU A 207 25.18 -5.31 27.96
N LEU A 208 23.92 -5.68 27.70
CA LEU A 208 22.76 -4.88 28.11
C LEU A 208 22.64 -4.81 29.64
N LEU A 209 22.81 -5.93 30.34
CA LEU A 209 22.82 -5.96 31.81
C LEU A 209 23.98 -5.14 32.39
N GLN A 210 25.16 -5.19 31.77
CA GLN A 210 26.30 -4.38 32.18
C GLN A 210 26.06 -2.88 31.94
N ALA A 211 25.43 -2.50 30.83
CA ALA A 211 25.06 -1.11 30.58
C ALA A 211 24.02 -0.61 31.60
N GLN A 212 23.01 -1.44 31.90
CA GLN A 212 22.00 -1.12 32.90
C GLN A 212 22.62 -0.91 34.29
N SER A 213 23.50 -1.81 34.75
CA SER A 213 24.13 -1.68 36.06
C SER A 213 25.00 -0.43 36.17
N ARG A 214 25.68 -0.02 35.08
CA ARG A 214 26.44 1.23 35.03
C ARG A 214 25.55 2.47 35.10
N LEU A 215 24.39 2.44 34.44
CA LEU A 215 23.42 3.54 34.52
C LEU A 215 22.86 3.66 35.93
N GLN A 216 22.53 2.55 36.57
CA GLN A 216 22.03 2.54 37.95
C GLN A 216 23.08 2.96 38.98
N ALA A 217 24.34 2.60 38.74
CA ALA A 217 25.47 2.97 39.59
C ALA A 217 26.08 4.34 39.25
N ASN A 218 25.43 5.13 38.38
CA ASN A 218 25.96 6.44 37.98
C ASN A 218 25.97 7.40 39.19
N PRO A 219 27.13 7.86 39.67
CA PRO A 219 27.20 8.75 40.83
C PRO A 219 26.52 10.10 40.57
N SER A 220 26.42 10.53 39.31
CA SER A 220 25.72 11.75 38.90
C SER A 220 24.23 11.54 38.62
N ALA A 221 23.64 10.42 39.04
CA ALA A 221 22.20 10.19 38.85
C ALA A 221 21.36 11.28 39.53
N ALA A 222 21.75 11.72 40.73
CA ALA A 222 21.07 12.81 41.45
C ALA A 222 21.18 14.17 40.70
N ASP A 223 22.27 14.40 39.97
CA ASP A 223 22.43 15.62 39.15
C ASP A 223 21.46 15.64 37.95
N LEU A 224 20.86 14.48 37.60
CA LEU A 224 19.90 14.32 36.52
C LEU A 224 18.44 14.36 37.00
N ASP A 225 18.20 14.36 38.32
CA ASP A 225 16.84 14.44 38.88
C ASP A 225 16.02 15.65 38.37
N PRO A 226 16.62 16.85 38.16
CA PRO A 226 15.91 17.99 37.56
C PRO A 226 15.35 17.74 36.15
N LEU A 227 15.80 16.68 35.45
CA LEU A 227 15.27 16.32 34.13
C LEU A 227 13.91 15.62 34.18
N ASP A 228 13.58 15.00 35.31
CA ASP A 228 12.38 14.18 35.49
C ASP A 228 11.39 14.79 36.50
N ARG A 229 11.91 15.39 37.58
CA ARG A 229 11.11 15.77 38.77
C ARG A 229 11.64 17.03 39.42
N ASP A 230 11.71 18.09 38.65
CA ASP A 230 12.10 19.38 39.21
C ASP A 230 11.03 19.88 40.20
N ASP A 231 11.42 20.01 41.48
CA ASP A 231 10.53 20.42 42.57
C ASP A 231 9.98 21.83 42.37
N GLU A 232 10.76 22.73 41.77
CA GLU A 232 10.32 24.11 41.48
C GLU A 232 9.26 24.12 40.38
N TYR A 233 9.44 23.34 39.31
CA TYR A 233 8.42 23.20 38.28
C TYR A 233 7.13 22.61 38.84
N ILE A 234 7.22 21.54 39.65
CA ILE A 234 6.08 20.90 40.31
C ILE A 234 5.35 21.88 41.23
N MET A 235 6.08 22.72 41.96
CA MET A 235 5.50 23.73 42.85
C MET A 235 4.58 24.71 42.10
N TYR A 236 4.93 25.10 40.86
CA TYR A 236 4.18 26.09 40.10
C TYR A 236 3.09 25.52 39.18
N THR A 237 3.25 24.30 38.66
CA THR A 237 2.32 23.72 37.66
C THR A 237 1.62 22.44 38.12
N GLY A 238 2.06 21.84 39.23
CA GLY A 238 1.61 20.54 39.71
C GLY A 238 2.23 19.34 38.98
N SER A 239 3.08 19.55 37.98
CA SER A 239 3.79 18.47 37.26
C SER A 239 5.07 18.95 36.58
N ALA A 240 6.13 18.12 36.64
CA ALA A 240 7.37 18.40 35.92
C ALA A 240 7.28 17.91 34.45
N PRO A 241 7.80 18.68 33.49
CA PRO A 241 8.01 18.21 32.13
C PRO A 241 9.19 17.22 32.09
N ASP A 242 9.07 16.20 31.23
CA ASP A 242 10.17 15.27 30.97
C ASP A 242 11.14 15.88 29.95
N PHE A 243 12.34 16.20 30.40
CA PHE A 243 13.41 16.74 29.56
C PHE A 243 14.31 15.68 28.94
N HIS A 244 14.10 14.37 29.19
CA HIS A 244 14.97 13.32 28.68
C HIS A 244 15.02 13.32 27.14
N PRO A 245 16.22 13.38 26.54
CA PRO A 245 16.39 13.24 25.10
C PRO A 245 15.87 11.89 24.61
N ARG A 246 14.82 11.92 23.80
CA ARG A 246 14.23 10.71 23.21
C ARG A 246 14.67 10.52 21.77
N VAL A 247 14.99 9.28 21.41
CA VAL A 247 15.11 8.84 20.02
C VAL A 247 13.81 8.17 19.59
N ASN A 248 13.35 8.51 18.39
CA ASN A 248 12.18 7.90 17.78
C ASN A 248 12.62 7.04 16.60
N GLY A 249 12.26 5.77 16.62
CA GLY A 249 12.59 4.82 15.55
C GLY A 249 13.02 3.46 16.10
N CYS A 250 12.80 2.42 15.32
CA CYS A 250 13.34 1.09 15.57
C CYS A 250 14.10 0.68 14.31
N GLU A 251 15.41 0.49 14.44
CA GLU A 251 16.29 0.10 13.35
C GLU A 251 17.18 -1.05 13.83
N ASN A 252 17.39 -2.05 12.98
CA ASN A 252 18.19 -3.23 13.29
C ASN A 252 19.62 -3.12 12.75
N ASP A 253 19.88 -2.23 11.80
CA ASP A 253 21.21 -1.94 11.31
C ASP A 253 21.96 -0.98 12.27
N LEU A 254 23.01 -1.50 12.90
CA LEU A 254 23.84 -0.73 13.84
C LEU A 254 24.50 0.50 13.21
N ALA A 255 24.85 0.46 11.93
CA ALA A 255 25.45 1.59 11.24
C ALA A 255 24.41 2.71 11.01
N VAL A 256 23.17 2.32 10.70
CA VAL A 256 22.06 3.26 10.55
C VAL A 256 21.65 3.83 11.91
N VAL A 257 21.57 3.01 12.96
CA VAL A 257 21.31 3.48 14.33
C VAL A 257 22.34 4.53 14.73
N ARG A 258 23.63 4.26 14.52
CA ARG A 258 24.70 5.19 14.88
C ARG A 258 24.63 6.48 14.09
N SER A 259 24.54 6.40 12.76
CA SER A 259 24.57 7.58 11.90
C SER A 259 23.30 8.44 11.96
N SER A 260 22.13 7.83 12.18
CA SER A 260 20.84 8.56 12.11
C SER A 260 20.21 8.83 13.48
N LEU A 261 20.27 7.88 14.42
CA LEU A 261 19.61 8.00 15.71
C LEU A 261 20.53 8.58 16.79
N ILE A 262 21.85 8.38 16.69
CA ILE A 262 22.81 8.84 17.69
C ILE A 262 23.54 10.11 17.22
N ASP A 263 24.33 10.00 16.15
CA ASP A 263 25.28 11.03 15.71
C ASP A 263 24.65 12.05 14.72
N GLY A 264 23.52 11.71 14.11
CA GLY A 264 22.85 12.52 13.09
C GLY A 264 22.23 13.80 13.65
N ARG A 265 21.96 14.77 12.76
CA ARG A 265 21.22 16.00 13.11
C ARG A 265 19.81 15.64 13.58
N GLY A 266 19.44 16.04 14.79
CA GLY A 266 18.20 15.61 15.45
C GLY A 266 18.28 14.24 16.14
N GLY A 267 19.44 13.61 16.14
CA GLY A 267 19.76 12.39 16.90
C GLY A 267 19.99 12.66 18.38
N LEU A 268 20.35 11.63 19.12
CA LEU A 268 20.49 11.66 20.58
C LEU A 268 21.53 12.69 21.03
N ILE A 269 22.71 12.71 20.41
CA ILE A 269 23.80 13.61 20.83
C ILE A 269 23.38 15.07 20.63
N ASP A 270 22.86 15.40 19.45
CA ASP A 270 22.39 16.75 19.12
C ASP A 270 21.22 17.22 20.03
N ARG A 271 20.40 16.30 20.53
CA ARG A 271 19.35 16.61 21.53
C ARG A 271 19.93 16.85 22.92
N VAL A 272 20.92 16.04 23.34
CA VAL A 272 21.65 16.25 24.59
C VAL A 272 22.37 17.59 24.57
N THR A 273 23.00 17.97 23.45
CA THR A 273 23.70 19.26 23.34
C THR A 273 22.74 20.46 23.47
N ARG A 274 21.49 20.33 22.99
CA ARG A 274 20.46 21.37 23.06
C ARG A 274 19.63 21.35 24.37
N LEU A 275 19.88 20.39 25.25
CA LEU A 275 19.15 20.22 26.49
C LEU A 275 19.22 21.46 27.41
N PRO A 276 20.40 22.08 27.65
CA PRO A 276 20.47 23.24 28.55
C PRO A 276 19.64 24.43 28.07
N GLY A 277 19.67 24.72 26.77
CA GLY A 277 18.85 25.79 26.18
C GLY A 277 17.35 25.45 26.23
N THR A 278 16.99 24.18 26.06
CA THR A 278 15.60 23.71 26.16
C THR A 278 15.05 23.88 27.57
N MET A 279 15.80 23.47 28.59
CA MET A 279 15.43 23.68 29.99
C MET A 279 15.32 25.16 30.33
N ALA A 280 16.36 25.96 30.02
CA ALA A 280 16.37 27.38 30.33
C ALA A 280 15.18 28.13 29.71
N ARG A 281 14.79 27.81 28.47
CA ARG A 281 13.59 28.38 27.84
C ARG A 281 12.29 27.94 28.50
N ALA A 282 12.21 26.69 28.98
CA ALA A 282 11.03 26.19 29.69
C ALA A 282 10.83 26.92 31.03
N PHE A 283 11.88 27.06 31.85
CA PHE A 283 11.84 27.81 33.11
C PHE A 283 11.58 29.30 32.89
N LEU A 284 12.18 29.90 31.87
CA LEU A 284 11.91 31.29 31.50
C LEU A 284 10.43 31.51 31.13
N GLY A 285 9.82 30.56 30.43
CA GLY A 285 8.38 30.57 30.16
C GLY A 285 7.54 30.44 31.43
N LEU A 286 7.95 29.56 32.36
CA LEU A 286 7.30 29.37 33.65
C LEU A 286 7.31 30.66 34.48
N TYR A 287 8.47 31.26 34.70
CA TYR A 287 8.60 32.47 35.54
C TYR A 287 7.86 33.66 34.95
N ARG A 288 7.87 33.85 33.62
CA ARG A 288 7.08 34.91 32.98
C ARG A 288 5.59 34.72 33.16
N SER A 289 5.10 33.47 33.08
CA SER A 289 3.69 33.15 33.34
C SER A 289 3.30 33.45 34.79
N GLN A 290 4.13 33.08 35.75
CA GLN A 290 3.89 33.34 37.17
C GLN A 290 3.90 34.84 37.49
N LEU A 291 4.85 35.58 36.93
CA LEU A 291 4.92 37.04 37.08
C LEU A 291 3.65 37.72 36.54
N GLN A 292 3.18 37.34 35.35
CA GLN A 292 1.92 37.85 34.79
C GLN A 292 0.71 37.53 35.67
N GLN A 293 0.66 36.35 36.29
CA GLN A 293 -0.44 35.97 37.19
C GLN A 293 -0.42 36.78 38.48
N LEU A 294 0.76 37.04 39.05
CA LEU A 294 0.92 37.86 40.26
C LEU A 294 0.60 39.33 40.01
N GLU A 295 0.95 39.87 38.85
CA GLU A 295 0.62 41.24 38.45
C GLU A 295 -0.88 41.43 38.18
N ALA A 296 -1.58 40.38 37.73
CA ALA A 296 -3.00 40.42 37.43
C ALA A 296 -3.92 40.35 38.67
N LEU A 297 -3.38 39.99 39.84
CA LEU A 297 -4.16 39.89 41.08
C LEU A 297 -4.26 41.25 41.79
N ASP A 298 -5.49 41.74 41.98
CA ASP A 298 -5.80 42.94 42.76
C ASP A 298 -6.87 42.64 43.85
N PRO A 299 -6.56 42.78 45.16
CA PRO A 299 -5.29 43.20 45.73
C PRO A 299 -4.22 42.10 45.70
N GLN A 300 -2.96 42.51 45.54
CA GLN A 300 -1.83 41.59 45.58
C GLN A 300 -1.70 40.89 46.94
N PRO A 301 -1.39 39.58 46.97
CA PRO A 301 -1.22 38.85 48.21
C PRO A 301 0.00 39.34 49.01
N PRO A 302 -0.03 39.24 50.35
CA PRO A 302 1.11 39.61 51.18
C PRO A 302 2.34 38.75 50.81
N GLY A 303 3.46 39.42 50.50
CA GLY A 303 4.69 38.78 50.00
C GLY A 303 4.87 38.80 48.48
N ALA A 304 3.87 39.24 47.70
CA ALA A 304 3.94 39.28 46.24
C ALA A 304 5.13 40.12 45.72
N ALA A 305 5.42 41.27 46.32
CA ALA A 305 6.52 42.13 45.89
C ALA A 305 7.91 41.46 45.99
N ALA A 306 8.14 40.65 47.04
CA ALA A 306 9.39 39.92 47.20
C ALA A 306 9.51 38.78 46.17
N LEU A 307 8.40 38.07 45.92
CA LEU A 307 8.35 37.00 44.92
C LEU A 307 8.52 37.53 43.49
N ILE A 308 7.94 38.70 43.18
CA ILE A 308 8.13 39.37 41.88
C ILE A 308 9.61 39.69 41.65
N ALA A 309 10.28 40.30 42.64
CA ALA A 309 11.71 40.61 42.54
C ALA A 309 12.58 39.35 42.35
N GLU A 310 12.27 38.26 43.05
CA GLU A 310 12.96 36.97 42.88
C GLU A 310 12.76 36.40 41.47
N LEU A 311 11.52 36.44 40.93
CA LEU A 311 11.22 35.96 39.58
C LEU A 311 11.92 36.81 38.50
N GLU A 312 11.98 38.13 38.67
CA GLU A 312 12.70 39.03 37.77
C GLU A 312 14.20 38.70 37.72
N GLU A 313 14.83 38.50 38.88
CA GLU A 313 16.24 38.10 38.96
C GLU A 313 16.49 36.76 38.25
N LYS A 314 15.65 35.75 38.52
CA LYS A 314 15.75 34.44 37.86
C LYS A 314 15.58 34.54 36.34
N ILE A 315 14.67 35.39 35.87
CA ILE A 315 14.47 35.66 34.43
C ILE A 315 15.73 36.28 33.82
N GLU A 316 16.37 37.23 34.49
CA GLU A 316 17.60 37.86 34.01
C GLU A 316 18.74 36.84 33.92
N GLN A 317 18.95 36.06 34.97
CA GLN A 317 19.97 35.00 35.01
C GLN A 317 19.80 34.00 33.86
N LEU A 318 18.57 33.54 33.59
CA LEU A 318 18.29 32.62 32.49
C LEU A 318 18.50 33.26 31.12
N GLN A 319 18.19 34.55 30.95
CA GLN A 319 18.46 35.26 29.69
C GLN A 319 19.95 35.44 29.43
N GLN A 320 20.73 35.78 30.46
CA GLN A 320 22.19 35.86 30.37
C GLN A 320 22.79 34.49 30.04
N PHE A 321 22.30 33.42 30.68
CA PHE A 321 22.71 32.05 30.38
C PHE A 321 22.42 31.67 28.92
N LEU A 322 21.20 31.91 28.42
CA LEU A 322 20.85 31.65 27.02
C LEU A 322 21.72 32.46 26.05
N GLY A 323 22.08 33.70 26.39
CA GLY A 323 23.01 34.52 25.61
C GLY A 323 24.43 33.94 25.55
N SER A 324 24.87 33.28 26.62
CA SER A 324 26.19 32.64 26.73
C SER A 324 26.31 31.32 25.97
N LEU A 325 25.19 30.68 25.62
CA LEU A 325 25.20 29.41 24.91
C LEU A 325 25.66 29.57 23.45
N PRO A 326 26.37 28.57 22.89
CA PRO A 326 26.70 28.52 21.47
C PRO A 326 25.43 28.62 20.60
N PRO A 327 25.50 29.23 19.41
CA PRO A 327 24.33 29.42 18.54
C PRO A 327 23.62 28.11 18.16
N GLU A 328 24.34 26.99 18.17
CA GLU A 328 23.79 25.65 17.91
C GLU A 328 22.96 25.09 19.08
N ASN A 329 23.15 25.66 20.29
CA ASN A 329 22.51 25.25 21.55
C ASN A 329 21.49 26.29 22.06
N ARG A 330 21.36 27.43 21.37
CA ARG A 330 20.43 28.53 21.67
C ARG A 330 19.01 28.24 21.29
#